data_AF-C3PIF5-F1
#
_entry.id   AF-C3PIF5-F1
#
_cell.length_a   1.000
_cell.length_b   1.000
_cell.length_c   1.000
_cell.angle_alpha   90.00
_cell.angle_beta   90.00
_cell.angle_gamma   90.00
#
_symmetry.space_group_name_H-M   'P 1'
#
loop_
_entity.id
_entity.type
_entity.pdbx_description
1 polymer ?
#
loop_
_entity_poly.entity_id
_entity_poly.type
_entity_poly.pdbx_seq_one_letter_code
_entity_poly.pdbx_strand_id
1 'polypeptide(L)'
;MANPFSCIANDTARYFTHQGISCMTQLGPFTINGYIELPENHPWLDFPDTLEVHPDIEVHGGITYHEGRVIGFDTNHLGDGQHPDAPNAYPSHFTGHTWTWEEVEAETRRLAEQAKDTHTMTQPTRQEIITAHEALETLTDTCIHSSEQAEELQELVLRALPPKPQPTMAEEEWDDDKHYLAEAEHVSWGKMVMIYHDRFGSIRCAVKGEVYIAAREDLTPTGKRYTLTEVQDD
;
A
#
# COMPACT_ATOMS: atom_id res chain seq x y z
N MET A 1 -7.82 -11.27 -14.44
CA MET A 1 -6.90 -10.18 -14.05
C MET A 1 -6.42 -9.52 -15.32
N ALA A 2 -6.41 -8.18 -15.38
CA ALA A 2 -5.83 -7.46 -16.51
C ALA A 2 -4.32 -7.68 -16.54
N ASN A 3 -3.71 -7.75 -17.73
CA ASN A 3 -2.25 -7.77 -17.84
C ASN A 3 -1.70 -6.42 -17.35
N PRO A 4 -0.91 -6.38 -16.26
CA PRO A 4 -0.43 -5.12 -15.69
C PRO A 4 0.47 -4.36 -16.68
N PHE A 5 1.12 -5.07 -17.60
CA PHE A 5 2.01 -4.50 -18.60
C PHE A 5 1.31 -4.05 -19.88
N SER A 6 -0.03 -4.06 -19.94
CA SER A 6 -0.79 -3.77 -21.17
C SER A 6 -0.52 -2.37 -21.76
N CYS A 7 -0.05 -1.42 -20.96
CA CYS A 7 0.34 -0.08 -21.42
C CYS A 7 1.69 -0.04 -22.17
N ILE A 8 2.58 -1.01 -21.94
CA ILE A 8 3.96 -0.99 -22.43
C ILE A 8 4.38 -2.24 -23.22
N ALA A 9 3.65 -3.34 -23.08
CA ALA A 9 3.98 -4.60 -23.73
C ALA A 9 3.91 -4.50 -25.26
N ASN A 10 4.95 -5.03 -25.92
CA ASN A 10 4.95 -5.24 -27.36
C ASN A 10 4.98 -6.75 -27.73
N ASP A 11 5.10 -7.06 -29.02
CA ASP A 11 5.07 -8.43 -29.56
C ASP A 11 6.29 -9.29 -29.17
N THR A 12 7.31 -8.69 -28.56
CA THR A 12 8.52 -9.37 -28.06
C THR A 12 8.47 -9.68 -26.56
N ALA A 13 7.39 -9.30 -25.88
CA ALA A 13 7.25 -9.44 -24.44
C ALA A 13 7.30 -10.91 -23.99
N ARG A 14 8.15 -11.17 -22.98
CA ARG A 14 8.26 -12.45 -22.27
C ARG A 14 7.80 -12.24 -20.83
N TYR A 15 6.75 -12.94 -20.45
CA TYR A 15 6.17 -12.85 -19.11
C TYR A 15 6.64 -14.01 -18.25
N PHE A 16 6.90 -13.72 -16.99
CA PHE A 16 7.17 -14.72 -15.97
C PHE A 16 6.74 -14.21 -14.60
N THR A 17 6.70 -15.10 -13.62
CA THR A 17 6.49 -14.75 -12.22
C THR A 17 7.73 -15.08 -11.44
N HIS A 18 8.16 -14.18 -10.56
CA HIS A 18 9.24 -14.41 -9.61
C HIS A 18 8.76 -14.02 -8.22
N GLN A 19 8.82 -14.94 -7.26
CA GLN A 19 8.42 -14.66 -5.87
C GLN A 19 7.00 -14.09 -5.70
N GLY A 20 6.07 -14.42 -6.60
CA GLY A 20 4.69 -13.91 -6.59
C GLY A 20 4.51 -12.55 -7.27
N ILE A 21 5.59 -11.93 -7.77
CA ILE A 21 5.58 -10.67 -8.52
C ILE A 21 5.50 -10.95 -10.01
N SER A 22 4.58 -10.27 -10.70
CA SER A 22 4.50 -10.27 -12.17
C SER A 22 5.73 -9.60 -12.75
N CYS A 23 6.41 -10.26 -13.68
CA CYS A 23 7.61 -9.76 -14.35
C CYS A 23 7.44 -9.83 -15.87
N MET A 24 8.11 -8.92 -16.58
CA MET A 24 8.17 -8.89 -18.04
C MET A 24 9.55 -8.46 -18.51
N THR A 25 10.07 -9.12 -19.55
CA THR A 25 11.17 -8.57 -20.37
C THR A 25 10.68 -8.35 -21.79
N GLN A 26 11.24 -7.35 -22.49
CA GLN A 26 10.92 -7.12 -23.91
C GLN A 26 12.05 -6.39 -24.63
N LEU A 27 12.06 -6.47 -25.97
CA LEU A 27 12.92 -5.62 -26.80
C LEU A 27 12.38 -4.19 -26.82
N GLY A 28 13.27 -3.25 -26.53
CA GLY A 28 13.14 -1.86 -26.89
C GLY A 28 13.73 -1.58 -28.28
N PRO A 29 13.77 -0.32 -28.71
CA PRO A 29 14.33 0.06 -30.02
C PRO A 29 15.80 -0.37 -30.22
N PHE A 30 16.58 -0.40 -29.14
CA PHE A 30 18.03 -0.69 -29.17
C PHE A 30 18.46 -1.78 -28.18
N THR A 31 17.61 -2.17 -27.23
CA THR A 31 17.99 -2.85 -26.00
C THR A 31 16.99 -3.93 -25.60
N ILE A 32 17.32 -4.73 -24.58
CA ILE A 32 16.33 -5.53 -23.84
C ILE A 32 16.08 -4.84 -22.50
N ASN A 33 14.81 -4.71 -22.13
CA ASN A 33 14.38 -4.00 -20.92
C ASN A 33 13.63 -4.97 -19.98
N GLY A 34 13.71 -4.71 -18.69
CA GLY A 34 13.07 -5.49 -17.64
C GLY A 34 12.05 -4.67 -16.85
N TYR A 35 10.94 -5.30 -16.48
CA TYR A 35 9.81 -4.68 -15.80
C TYR A 35 9.23 -5.60 -14.73
N ILE A 36 8.76 -4.99 -13.64
CA ILE A 36 8.00 -5.67 -12.59
C ILE A 36 6.72 -4.90 -12.27
N GLU A 37 5.72 -5.60 -11.75
CA GLU A 37 4.56 -4.98 -11.13
C GLU A 37 4.72 -5.02 -9.61
N LEU A 38 4.91 -3.86 -8.98
CA LEU A 38 4.99 -3.74 -7.54
C LEU A 38 3.69 -4.21 -6.87
N PRO A 39 3.74 -4.83 -5.69
CA PRO A 39 2.55 -5.07 -4.85
C PRO A 39 1.72 -3.79 -4.61
N GLU A 40 0.46 -3.97 -4.24
CA GLU A 40 -0.38 -2.84 -3.81
C GLU A 40 0.25 -2.13 -2.60
N ASN A 41 0.20 -0.79 -2.60
CA ASN A 41 0.76 0.08 -1.55
C ASN A 41 2.24 -0.17 -1.26
N HIS A 42 3.04 -0.50 -2.28
CA HIS A 42 4.46 -0.70 -2.11
C HIS A 42 5.16 0.60 -1.66
N PRO A 43 5.97 0.60 -0.60
CA PRO A 43 6.52 1.83 0.01
C PRO A 43 7.44 2.64 -0.91
N TRP A 44 8.05 2.02 -1.91
CA TRP A 44 8.79 2.77 -2.94
C TRP A 44 7.91 3.81 -3.67
N LEU A 45 6.61 3.56 -3.79
CA LEU A 45 5.67 4.49 -4.43
C LEU A 45 5.40 5.74 -3.57
N ASP A 46 5.68 5.67 -2.26
CA ASP A 46 5.53 6.78 -1.32
C ASP A 46 6.86 7.55 -1.11
N PHE A 47 7.92 7.17 -1.83
CA PHE A 47 9.21 7.86 -1.73
C PHE A 47 9.06 9.34 -2.16
N PRO A 48 9.57 10.31 -1.37
CA PRO A 48 9.29 11.74 -1.61
C PRO A 48 9.90 12.28 -2.90
N ASP A 49 10.96 11.65 -3.41
CA ASP A 49 11.58 11.98 -4.69
C ASP A 49 11.14 10.97 -5.78
N THR A 50 11.89 10.89 -6.87
CA THR A 50 11.58 9.96 -7.98
C THR A 50 12.16 8.57 -7.73
N LEU A 51 11.48 7.53 -8.21
CA LEU A 51 12.00 6.14 -8.18
C LEU A 51 13.38 5.99 -8.85
N GLU A 52 13.71 6.85 -9.82
CA GLU A 52 15.00 6.88 -10.50
C GLU A 52 16.19 7.11 -9.55
N VAL A 53 15.95 7.76 -8.40
CA VAL A 53 16.98 8.09 -7.39
C VAL A 53 16.71 7.39 -6.05
N HIS A 54 15.87 6.37 -6.04
CA HIS A 54 15.52 5.66 -4.81
C HIS A 54 16.76 4.94 -4.24
N PRO A 55 17.19 5.22 -2.99
CA PRO A 55 18.45 4.71 -2.45
C PRO A 55 18.44 3.19 -2.24
N ASP A 56 17.26 2.61 -2.05
CA ASP A 56 17.09 1.17 -1.80
C ASP A 56 16.82 0.35 -3.07
N ILE A 57 16.79 0.97 -4.26
CA ILE A 57 16.62 0.25 -5.53
C ILE A 57 17.98 0.15 -6.22
N GLU A 58 18.55 -1.05 -6.21
CA GLU A 58 19.76 -1.35 -6.95
C GLU A 58 19.38 -2.09 -8.23
N VAL A 59 19.46 -1.42 -9.38
CA VAL A 59 19.26 -2.03 -10.71
C VAL A 59 20.18 -1.38 -11.73
N HIS A 60 20.55 -2.12 -12.77
CA HIS A 60 21.40 -1.63 -13.85
C HIS A 60 20.89 -0.29 -14.38
N GLY A 61 21.70 0.75 -14.20
CA GLY A 61 21.38 2.12 -14.61
C GLY A 61 20.24 2.81 -13.86
N GLY A 62 19.65 2.14 -12.87
CA GLY A 62 18.50 2.65 -12.11
C GLY A 62 17.16 2.38 -12.80
N ILE A 63 16.08 2.85 -12.18
CA ILE A 63 14.74 2.79 -12.76
C ILE A 63 14.64 3.82 -13.88
N THR A 64 14.25 3.38 -15.07
CA THR A 64 14.06 4.24 -16.26
C THR A 64 12.62 4.27 -16.76
N TYR A 65 11.74 3.50 -16.11
CA TYR A 65 10.30 3.49 -16.38
C TYR A 65 9.48 3.39 -15.10
N HIS A 66 8.41 4.19 -15.01
CA HIS A 66 7.42 4.08 -13.95
C HIS A 66 6.04 4.55 -14.44
N GLU A 67 5.03 3.68 -14.31
CA GLU A 67 3.62 4.03 -14.47
C GLU A 67 2.76 3.20 -13.52
N GLY A 68 2.08 3.88 -12.58
CA GLY A 68 1.24 3.22 -11.59
C GLY A 68 2.06 2.28 -10.70
N ARG A 69 1.83 0.97 -10.81
CA ARG A 69 2.62 -0.05 -10.08
C ARG A 69 3.69 -0.71 -10.95
N VAL A 70 3.78 -0.37 -12.23
CA VAL A 70 4.76 -0.96 -13.14
C VAL A 70 6.01 -0.10 -13.12
N ILE A 71 7.14 -0.72 -12.79
CA ILE A 71 8.46 -0.09 -12.83
C ILE A 71 9.40 -0.92 -13.70
N GLY A 72 10.42 -0.29 -14.27
CA GLY A 72 11.38 -1.02 -15.10
C GLY A 72 12.69 -0.26 -15.32
N PHE A 73 13.62 -0.96 -15.94
CA PHE A 73 14.94 -0.48 -16.32
C PHE A 73 15.22 -0.87 -17.77
N ASP A 74 16.12 -0.12 -18.41
CA ASP A 74 16.64 -0.44 -19.73
C ASP A 74 18.13 -0.78 -19.68
N THR A 75 18.66 -1.29 -20.78
CA THR A 75 20.08 -1.62 -20.92
C THR A 75 20.77 -0.64 -21.88
N ASN A 76 20.39 0.65 -21.83
CA ASN A 76 20.89 1.70 -22.71
C ASN A 76 21.76 2.73 -21.97
N HIS A 77 22.73 2.26 -21.20
CA HIS A 77 23.62 3.09 -20.39
C HIS A 77 25.02 3.20 -20.98
N LEU A 78 25.83 4.11 -20.42
CA LEU A 78 27.23 4.27 -20.83
C LEU A 78 27.99 2.95 -20.61
N GLY A 79 28.42 2.32 -21.71
CA GLY A 79 29.12 1.04 -21.67
C GLY A 79 28.28 -0.14 -22.13
N ASP A 80 26.98 0.04 -22.40
CA ASP A 80 26.14 -0.98 -22.99
C ASP A 80 26.24 -1.01 -24.53
N GLY A 81 26.02 -2.20 -25.08
CA GLY A 81 25.90 -2.47 -26.51
C GLY A 81 24.44 -2.68 -26.91
N GLN A 82 24.13 -2.42 -28.19
CA GLN A 82 22.79 -2.65 -28.72
C GLN A 82 22.51 -4.15 -28.88
N HIS A 83 21.31 -4.59 -28.51
CA HIS A 83 20.90 -5.98 -28.72
C HIS A 83 20.77 -6.27 -30.22
N PRO A 84 21.36 -7.36 -30.76
CA PRO A 84 21.38 -7.61 -32.21
C PRO A 84 20.01 -7.78 -32.84
N ASP A 85 19.04 -8.28 -32.07
CA ASP A 85 17.65 -8.44 -32.53
C ASP A 85 16.79 -7.18 -32.33
N ALA A 86 17.34 -6.10 -31.76
CA ALA A 86 16.58 -4.87 -31.59
C ALA A 86 16.34 -4.20 -32.96
N PRO A 87 15.13 -3.67 -33.21
CA PRO A 87 14.71 -3.22 -34.54
C PRO A 87 15.57 -2.08 -35.11
N ASN A 88 16.22 -1.28 -34.25
CA ASN A 88 17.11 -0.20 -34.66
C ASN A 88 18.58 -0.47 -34.30
N ALA A 89 18.96 -1.74 -34.11
CA ALA A 89 20.34 -2.10 -33.86
C ALA A 89 21.22 -1.82 -35.08
N TYR A 90 22.28 -1.03 -34.89
CA TYR A 90 23.28 -0.74 -35.91
C TYR A 90 24.50 -1.64 -35.72
N PRO A 91 24.94 -2.38 -36.75
CA PRO A 91 26.02 -3.36 -36.62
C PRO A 91 27.42 -2.80 -36.29
N SER A 92 27.63 -1.49 -36.09
CA SER A 92 28.99 -0.91 -36.18
C SER A 92 29.44 0.13 -35.14
N HIS A 93 28.66 0.54 -34.13
CA HIS A 93 29.06 1.72 -33.34
C HIS A 93 29.02 1.64 -31.82
N PHE A 94 28.52 0.57 -31.20
CA PHE A 94 28.55 0.42 -29.74
C PHE A 94 29.41 -0.78 -29.35
N THR A 95 30.60 -0.53 -28.81
CA THR A 95 31.55 -1.55 -28.33
C THR A 95 31.31 -1.93 -26.86
N GLY A 96 30.05 -1.92 -26.42
CA GLY A 96 29.66 -2.14 -25.04
C GLY A 96 29.19 -3.56 -24.72
N HIS A 97 28.81 -3.80 -23.47
CA HIS A 97 28.21 -5.06 -23.05
C HIS A 97 26.84 -5.24 -23.70
N THR A 98 26.73 -6.24 -24.57
CA THR A 98 25.46 -6.60 -25.20
C THR A 98 24.72 -7.55 -24.29
N TRP A 99 23.70 -7.05 -23.61
CA TRP A 99 22.88 -7.81 -22.67
C TRP A 99 22.12 -8.93 -23.36
N THR A 100 22.11 -10.12 -22.77
CA THR A 100 21.29 -11.26 -23.22
C THR A 100 19.91 -11.25 -22.57
N TRP A 101 18.97 -12.02 -23.13
CA TRP A 101 17.66 -12.21 -22.52
C TRP A 101 17.76 -12.80 -21.12
N GLU A 102 18.68 -13.74 -20.92
CA GLU A 102 18.92 -14.40 -19.65
C GLU A 102 19.48 -13.43 -18.61
N GLU A 103 20.39 -12.52 -19.01
CA GLU A 103 20.92 -11.49 -18.11
C GLU A 103 19.84 -10.49 -17.70
N VAL A 104 19.02 -10.00 -18.65
CA VAL A 104 17.92 -9.06 -18.30
C VAL A 104 16.85 -9.75 -17.47
N GLU A 105 16.53 -11.03 -17.74
CA GLU A 105 15.62 -11.79 -16.89
C GLU A 105 16.18 -11.95 -15.47
N ALA A 106 17.46 -12.29 -15.32
CA ALA A 106 18.11 -12.41 -14.01
C ALA A 106 18.09 -11.08 -13.24
N GLU A 107 18.37 -9.98 -13.92
CA GLU A 107 18.32 -8.64 -13.36
C GLU A 107 16.90 -8.23 -12.96
N THR A 108 15.90 -8.59 -13.76
CA THR A 108 14.48 -8.39 -13.44
C THR A 108 14.05 -9.20 -12.22
N ARG A 109 14.56 -10.44 -12.07
CA ARG A 109 14.33 -11.25 -10.86
C ARG A 109 14.93 -10.61 -9.61
N ARG A 110 16.13 -10.04 -9.73
CA ARG A 110 16.81 -9.33 -8.64
C ARG A 110 16.04 -8.07 -8.22
N LEU A 111 15.46 -7.34 -9.18
CA LEU A 111 14.56 -6.21 -8.89
C LEU A 111 13.28 -6.69 -8.17
N ALA A 112 12.67 -7.80 -8.60
CA ALA A 112 11.52 -8.39 -7.92
C ALA A 112 11.85 -8.87 -6.50
N GLU A 113 13.04 -9.40 -6.24
CA GLU A 113 13.49 -9.79 -4.90
C GLU A 113 13.52 -8.59 -3.95
N GLN A 114 14.11 -7.47 -4.38
CA GLN A 114 14.14 -6.22 -3.61
C GLN A 114 12.71 -5.69 -3.31
N ALA A 115 11.82 -5.73 -4.31
CA ALA A 115 10.44 -5.32 -4.14
C ALA A 115 9.66 -6.24 -3.17
N LYS A 116 9.98 -7.53 -3.13
CA LYS A 116 9.36 -8.44 -2.15
C LYS A 116 9.83 -8.13 -0.73
N ASP A 117 11.12 -7.92 -0.52
CA ASP A 117 11.68 -7.73 0.82
C ASP A 117 11.11 -6.48 1.48
N THR A 118 10.85 -5.43 0.69
CA THR A 118 10.17 -4.22 1.18
C THR A 118 8.67 -4.44 1.49
N HIS A 119 8.03 -5.47 0.93
CA HIS A 119 6.66 -5.87 1.23
C HIS A 119 6.52 -6.70 2.53
N THR A 120 7.64 -7.13 3.14
CA THR A 120 7.59 -7.88 4.42
C THR A 120 7.37 -7.00 5.66
N MET A 121 7.29 -5.68 5.51
CA MET A 121 6.66 -4.82 6.51
C MET A 121 5.15 -4.85 6.30
N THR A 122 4.51 -5.99 6.53
CA THR A 122 3.06 -6.06 6.62
C THR A 122 2.61 -5.02 7.65
N GLN A 123 1.72 -4.11 7.26
CA GLN A 123 1.12 -3.23 8.25
C GLN A 123 0.49 -4.09 9.35
N PRO A 124 0.77 -3.79 10.64
CA PRO A 124 0.24 -4.58 11.73
C PRO A 124 -1.30 -4.53 11.68
N THR A 125 -1.92 -5.67 11.87
CA THR A 125 -3.38 -5.79 11.96
C THR A 125 -3.91 -4.94 13.11
N ARG A 126 -5.19 -4.55 13.05
CA ARG A 126 -5.88 -3.84 14.13
C ARG A 126 -5.63 -4.50 15.49
N GLN A 127 -5.73 -5.83 15.55
CA GLN A 127 -5.55 -6.59 16.77
C GLN A 127 -4.10 -6.55 17.28
N GLU A 128 -3.10 -6.65 16.39
CA GLU A 128 -1.70 -6.54 16.77
C GLU A 128 -1.37 -5.15 17.32
N ILE A 129 -1.93 -4.08 16.73
CA ILE A 129 -1.74 -2.73 17.26
C ILE A 129 -2.37 -2.62 18.66
N ILE A 130 -3.60 -3.09 18.84
CA ILE A 130 -4.27 -3.08 20.17
C ILE A 130 -3.45 -3.84 21.20
N THR A 131 -3.02 -5.07 20.87
CA THR A 131 -2.21 -5.90 21.75
C THR A 131 -0.86 -5.25 22.08
N ALA A 132 -0.23 -4.55 21.13
CA ALA A 132 1.01 -3.82 21.40
C ALA A 132 0.80 -2.66 22.38
N HIS A 133 -0.29 -1.90 22.24
CA HIS A 133 -0.64 -0.81 23.17
C HIS A 133 -0.96 -1.36 24.57
N GLU A 134 -1.74 -2.44 24.69
CA GLU A 134 -2.07 -3.08 25.97
C GLU A 134 -0.84 -3.68 26.66
N ALA A 135 0.07 -4.30 25.88
CA ALA A 135 1.32 -4.83 26.39
C ALA A 135 2.22 -3.70 26.92
N LEU A 136 2.29 -2.57 26.20
CA LEU A 136 3.04 -1.40 26.65
C LEU A 136 2.47 -0.83 27.95
N GLU A 137 1.14 -0.66 28.04
CA GLU A 137 0.47 -0.20 29.26
C GLU A 137 0.77 -1.12 30.45
N THR A 138 0.66 -2.44 30.27
CA THR A 138 0.98 -3.43 31.31
C THR A 138 2.44 -3.37 31.75
N LEU A 139 3.36 -3.22 30.80
CA LEU A 139 4.80 -3.07 31.09
C LEU A 139 5.07 -1.80 31.87
N THR A 140 4.49 -0.68 31.44
CA THR A 140 4.62 0.61 32.11
C THR A 140 4.06 0.54 33.53
N ASP A 141 2.86 0.01 33.74
CA ASP A 141 2.27 -0.16 35.08
C ASP A 141 3.14 -1.02 36.01
N THR A 142 3.74 -2.08 35.46
CA THR A 142 4.66 -2.95 36.20
C THR A 142 5.97 -2.23 36.54
N CYS A 143 6.46 -1.35 35.66
CA CYS A 143 7.73 -0.64 35.78
C CYS A 143 7.64 0.71 36.52
N ILE A 144 6.45 1.35 36.59
CA ILE A 144 6.24 2.66 37.24
C ILE A 144 6.59 2.62 38.73
N HIS A 145 6.53 1.45 39.37
CA HIS A 145 7.00 1.29 40.75
C HIS A 145 8.54 1.33 40.90
N SER A 146 9.31 1.51 39.82
CA SER A 146 10.76 1.30 39.81
C SER A 146 11.64 2.39 39.18
N SER A 147 11.13 3.38 38.42
CA SER A 147 12.01 4.37 37.76
C SER A 147 11.27 5.56 37.11
N GLU A 148 11.74 6.79 37.33
CA GLU A 148 11.32 8.01 36.59
C GLU A 148 11.55 7.92 35.07
N GLN A 149 12.44 7.02 34.60
CA GLN A 149 12.74 6.86 33.17
C GLN A 149 11.67 6.04 32.41
N ALA A 150 10.72 5.41 33.12
CA ALA A 150 9.70 4.57 32.48
C ALA A 150 8.74 5.39 31.60
N GLU A 151 8.39 6.61 32.02
CA GLU A 151 7.50 7.50 31.27
C GLU A 151 8.16 7.99 29.96
N GLU A 152 9.44 8.38 30.01
CA GLU A 152 10.18 8.83 28.83
C GLU A 152 10.32 7.72 27.77
N LEU A 153 10.58 6.48 28.21
CA LEU A 153 10.68 5.32 27.32
C LEU A 153 9.31 4.96 26.73
N GLN A 154 8.23 5.06 27.52
CA GLN A 154 6.87 4.82 27.03
C GLN A 154 6.52 5.81 25.91
N GLU A 155 6.80 7.10 26.09
CA GLU A 155 6.51 8.11 25.08
C GLU A 155 7.33 7.90 23.79
N LEU A 156 8.57 7.41 23.91
CA LEU A 156 9.39 7.06 22.75
C LEU A 156 8.78 5.89 21.97
N VAL A 157 8.33 4.84 22.66
CA VAL A 157 7.68 3.69 22.03
C VAL A 157 6.34 4.09 21.40
N LEU A 158 5.51 4.88 22.09
CA LEU A 158 4.23 5.35 21.55
C LEU A 158 4.39 6.16 20.26
N ARG A 159 5.47 6.93 20.11
CA ARG A 159 5.78 7.65 18.87
C ARG A 159 6.17 6.75 17.70
N ALA A 160 6.67 5.55 17.99
CA ALA A 160 7.04 4.56 16.97
C ALA A 160 5.88 3.61 16.62
N LEU A 161 4.91 3.41 17.53
CA LEU A 161 3.74 2.59 17.29
C LEU A 161 2.71 3.31 16.41
N PRO A 162 1.98 2.58 15.55
CA PRO A 162 0.76 3.10 14.93
C PRO A 162 -0.22 3.62 16.00
N PRO A 163 -1.06 4.61 15.66
CA PRO A 163 -2.07 5.12 16.59
C PRO A 163 -3.00 3.99 17.01
N LYS A 164 -3.38 3.98 18.30
CA LYS A 164 -4.33 3.00 18.81
C LYS A 164 -5.64 3.13 18.01
N PRO A 165 -6.14 2.05 17.39
CA PRO A 165 -7.39 2.07 16.66
C PRO A 165 -8.52 2.51 17.57
N GLN A 166 -9.47 3.29 17.02
CA GLN A 166 -10.67 3.63 17.76
C GLN A 166 -11.58 2.39 17.92
N PRO A 167 -12.38 2.35 19.00
CA PRO A 167 -13.39 1.32 19.16
C PRO A 167 -14.36 1.32 17.98
N THR A 168 -14.81 0.14 17.60
CA THR A 168 -15.91 -0.05 16.65
C THR A 168 -17.23 -0.17 17.40
N MET A 169 -18.35 -0.06 16.70
CA MET A 169 -19.66 -0.34 17.29
C MET A 169 -19.80 -1.79 17.76
N ALA A 170 -18.91 -2.72 17.38
CA ALA A 170 -18.91 -4.08 17.91
C ALA A 170 -18.39 -4.14 19.36
N GLU A 171 -17.54 -3.19 19.74
CA GLU A 171 -16.95 -3.09 21.08
C GLU A 171 -17.76 -2.15 22.00
N GLU A 172 -18.54 -1.23 21.42
CA GLU A 172 -19.42 -0.32 22.15
C GLU A 172 -20.86 -0.80 22.16
N GLU A 173 -21.55 -0.70 23.30
CA GLU A 173 -22.98 -0.96 23.38
C GLU A 173 -23.78 0.20 22.78
N TRP A 174 -24.83 -0.13 22.02
CA TRP A 174 -25.72 0.88 21.46
C TRP A 174 -26.44 1.62 22.60
N ASP A 175 -26.30 2.94 22.57
CA ASP A 175 -26.86 3.91 23.50
C ASP A 175 -27.54 5.00 22.66
N ASP A 176 -28.86 5.12 22.74
CA ASP A 176 -29.64 6.08 21.95
C ASP A 176 -29.16 7.52 22.20
N ASP A 177 -28.78 7.87 23.42
CA ASP A 177 -28.34 9.23 23.75
C ASP A 177 -26.97 9.56 23.15
N LYS A 178 -26.18 8.55 22.78
CA LYS A 178 -24.84 8.72 22.19
C LYS A 178 -24.81 8.48 20.69
N HIS A 179 -25.50 7.46 20.22
CA HIS A 179 -25.34 6.91 18.87
C HIS A 179 -26.46 7.30 17.92
N TYR A 180 -27.65 7.64 18.43
CA TYR A 180 -28.71 8.18 17.59
C TYR A 180 -28.24 9.48 16.93
N LEU A 181 -28.25 9.49 15.60
CA LEU A 181 -27.76 10.58 14.75
C LEU A 181 -26.28 10.92 14.93
N ALA A 182 -25.47 9.97 15.42
CA ALA A 182 -24.02 10.11 15.45
C ALA A 182 -23.38 9.72 14.11
N GLU A 183 -22.25 10.35 13.79
CA GLU A 183 -21.44 10.01 12.63
C GLU A 183 -20.53 8.82 12.95
N ALA A 184 -20.56 7.81 12.09
CA ALA A 184 -19.58 6.73 12.08
C ALA A 184 -18.92 6.66 10.69
N GLU A 185 -17.68 6.21 10.65
CA GLU A 185 -16.97 5.91 9.43
C GLU A 185 -17.07 4.40 9.14
N HIS A 186 -17.57 4.07 7.97
CA HIS A 186 -17.67 2.70 7.47
C HIS A 186 -16.46 2.35 6.60
N VAL A 187 -15.90 1.17 6.80
CA VAL A 187 -14.67 0.69 6.13
C VAL A 187 -14.67 0.82 4.61
N SER A 188 -15.84 0.74 3.95
CA SER A 188 -15.97 0.84 2.49
C SER A 188 -16.85 1.99 1.99
N TRP A 189 -17.68 2.58 2.83
CA TRP A 189 -18.69 3.56 2.41
C TRP A 189 -18.39 4.97 2.91
N GLY A 190 -17.34 5.12 3.73
CA GLY A 190 -16.96 6.39 4.33
C GLY A 190 -17.94 6.82 5.41
N LYS A 191 -18.15 8.12 5.56
CA LYS A 191 -18.93 8.70 6.67
C LYS A 191 -20.42 8.52 6.50
N MET A 192 -21.07 8.07 7.57
CA MET A 192 -22.48 7.72 7.61
C MET A 192 -23.10 8.21 8.92
N VAL A 193 -24.40 8.45 8.92
CA VAL A 193 -25.16 8.82 10.13
C VAL A 193 -25.89 7.60 10.65
N MET A 194 -25.61 7.18 11.88
CA MET A 194 -26.29 6.07 12.53
C MET A 194 -27.71 6.48 12.95
N ILE A 195 -28.71 5.67 12.60
CA ILE A 195 -30.13 5.98 12.84
C ILE A 195 -30.70 5.08 13.92
N TYR A 196 -30.51 3.77 13.85
CA TYR A 196 -30.94 2.84 14.90
C TYR A 196 -30.32 1.45 14.71
N HIS A 197 -30.16 0.70 15.79
CA HIS A 197 -29.81 -0.72 15.72
C HIS A 197 -31.05 -1.61 15.53
N ASP A 198 -30.92 -2.72 14.80
CA ASP A 198 -31.98 -3.70 14.67
C ASP A 198 -31.86 -4.83 15.72
N ARG A 199 -32.84 -5.74 15.73
CA ARG A 199 -32.88 -6.86 16.69
C ARG A 199 -31.77 -7.89 16.48
N PHE A 200 -31.10 -7.85 15.33
CA PHE A 200 -29.99 -8.74 14.99
C PHE A 200 -28.64 -8.09 15.28
N GLY A 201 -28.64 -6.87 15.85
CA GLY A 201 -27.46 -6.13 16.21
C GLY A 201 -26.86 -5.32 15.06
N SER A 202 -27.41 -5.36 13.85
CA SER A 202 -26.92 -4.51 12.75
C SER A 202 -27.37 -3.07 12.94
N ILE A 203 -26.61 -2.10 12.40
CA ILE A 203 -26.91 -0.69 12.53
C ILE A 203 -27.41 -0.14 11.20
N ARG A 204 -28.58 0.50 11.23
CA ARG A 204 -29.10 1.25 10.09
C ARG A 204 -28.47 2.62 10.04
N CYS A 205 -27.96 2.96 8.88
CA CYS A 205 -27.22 4.18 8.66
C CYS A 205 -27.71 4.91 7.41
N ALA A 206 -27.75 6.24 7.45
CA ALA A 206 -27.99 7.07 6.29
C ALA A 206 -26.67 7.55 5.67
N VAL A 207 -26.59 7.49 4.34
CA VAL A 207 -25.53 8.13 3.56
C VAL A 207 -26.13 8.65 2.25
N LYS A 208 -25.90 9.94 1.95
CA LYS A 208 -26.38 10.61 0.73
C LYS A 208 -27.89 10.45 0.45
N GLY A 209 -28.71 10.42 1.50
CA GLY A 209 -30.18 10.31 1.39
C GLY A 209 -30.72 8.89 1.28
N GLU A 210 -29.85 7.88 1.21
CA GLU A 210 -30.21 6.46 1.18
C GLU A 210 -29.92 5.81 2.54
N VAL A 211 -30.65 4.73 2.87
CA VAL A 211 -30.49 3.99 4.13
C VAL A 211 -29.91 2.60 3.86
N TYR A 212 -28.81 2.29 4.54
CA TYR A 212 -28.10 1.01 4.46
C TYR A 212 -28.08 0.32 5.82
N ILE A 213 -27.79 -0.98 5.79
CA ILE A 213 -27.54 -1.80 6.98
C ILE A 213 -26.04 -2.10 6.99
N ALA A 214 -25.38 -1.78 8.10
CA ALA A 214 -23.97 -2.04 8.31
C ALA A 214 -23.77 -2.99 9.50
N ALA A 215 -22.74 -3.83 9.40
CA ALA A 215 -22.26 -4.61 10.52
C ALA A 215 -21.60 -3.69 11.55
N ARG A 216 -21.56 -4.11 12.82
CA ARG A 216 -21.08 -3.25 13.91
C ARG A 216 -19.56 -3.09 13.86
N GLU A 217 -18.88 -4.15 13.48
CA GLU A 217 -17.43 -4.26 13.29
C GLU A 217 -16.92 -3.34 12.18
N ASP A 218 -17.79 -2.96 11.25
CA ASP A 218 -17.44 -2.11 10.11
C ASP A 218 -17.64 -0.62 10.40
N LEU A 219 -18.14 -0.25 11.59
CA LEU A 219 -18.48 1.12 11.95
C LEU A 219 -17.60 1.62 13.09
N THR A 220 -16.83 2.68 12.81
CA THR A 220 -16.04 3.41 13.82
C THR A 220 -16.70 4.75 14.13
N PRO A 221 -17.23 4.97 15.35
CA PRO A 221 -17.76 6.28 15.75
C PRO A 221 -16.71 7.38 15.63
N THR A 222 -17.11 8.54 15.12
CA THR A 222 -16.20 9.69 14.95
C THR A 222 -16.30 10.71 16.08
N GLY A 223 -17.29 10.55 16.96
CA GLY A 223 -17.65 11.52 18.00
C GLY A 223 -18.48 12.71 17.53
N LYS A 224 -18.70 12.90 16.21
CA LYS A 224 -19.61 13.94 15.71
C LYS A 224 -21.06 13.51 15.81
N ARG A 225 -21.95 14.49 16.02
CA ARG A 225 -23.39 14.29 16.15
C ARG A 225 -24.17 15.29 15.32
N TYR A 226 -25.29 14.82 14.79
CA TYR A 226 -26.22 15.62 14.03
C TYR A 226 -27.51 15.84 14.81
N THR A 227 -28.15 16.97 14.55
CA THR A 227 -29.50 17.27 15.03
C THR A 227 -30.43 17.43 13.85
N LEU A 228 -31.66 16.94 13.98
CA LEU A 228 -32.68 17.13 12.95
C LEU A 228 -33.21 18.56 13.00
N THR A 229 -33.33 19.18 11.83
CA THR A 229 -34.00 20.47 11.65
C THR A 229 -35.06 20.27 10.58
N GLU A 230 -36.32 20.58 10.90
CA GLU A 230 -37.39 20.60 9.90
C GLU A 230 -37.17 21.78 8.95
N VAL A 231 -37.15 21.50 7.65
CA VAL A 231 -37.21 22.53 6.61
C VAL A 231 -38.65 22.61 6.15
N GLN A 232 -39.27 23.78 6.27
CA GLN A 232 -40.59 24.03 5.68
C GLN A 232 -40.38 24.35 4.20
N ASP A 233 -41.00 23.56 3.31
CA ASP A 233 -41.08 23.88 1.90
C ASP A 233 -42.22 24.89 1.70
N ASP A 234 -41.92 26.08 1.18
CA ASP A 234 -42.89 27.12 0.78
C ASP A 234 -43.72 26.71 -0.45
#